data_AF-A0A182HIV8-F1
#
_entry.id   AF-A0A182HIV8-F1
#
_cell.length_a   1.000
_cell.length_b   1.000
_cell.length_c   1.000
_cell.angle_alpha   90.00
_cell.angle_beta   90.00
_cell.angle_gamma   90.00
#
_symmetry.space_group_name_H-M   'P 1'
#
loop_
_entity.id
_entity.type
_entity.pdbx_description
1 polymer ?
#
loop_
_entity_poly.entity_id
_entity_poly.type
_entity_poly.pdbx_seq_one_letter_code
_entity_poly.pdbx_strand_id
1 'polypeptide(L)'
;MDYMDASLEASKQSGQYYRQMQMRSAQLVLEEEAETSRANVQIATEPQPQAVVEDPFEVSNIFEAGVEGGTIDISGDEDDDEDGHEDGEGANKASKTPGFDLHAHSLEECFRYWALKTNAAHSSVNLLLHIIRERTNLLLPKDARTLLRTSTAPKTILNVAGGQFWYNGLGPCLEKAFRKQRIIPGTKLPIILNIDGVPLHKSSRTAFWPILAKVHKMSHIKPMTVAIFCGTKKPDSLEEYLRPLVNDFNQIIDNGVLAGAPPTLVKIEVHAIVADSPARAFLKGVVSHVGHHGCLKCTAVGYYHPTSRTTCFPSTRAARRTDLEFRAGVYKEHIKEKTPLLELKKYNMVKQMPVNDDLHLFYLGIQRRHLQGKVYGLWGSEKWAAEMVEQISLHLVSIVLPSEIHRKLRKLDDLKFWKGSEYSSFLHYAAPVVLRGRVSENEYNHYMLFNCATKFLCSRTFKNQWTSAGYLLEQFVADYDKIYGEGYVSSNVVKQFLMAQVLQTTTEALEEPAIFGMFQPYQALH
;
A
#
# COMPACT_ATOMS: atom_id res chain seq x y z
N MET A 1 19.58 23.38 -4.11
CA MET A 1 19.26 22.24 -3.22
C MET A 1 17.77 21.90 -3.36
N ASP A 2 16.91 22.80 -2.90
CA ASP A 2 15.51 23.16 -3.19
C ASP A 2 14.59 22.22 -4.00
N TYR A 3 15.05 21.65 -5.12
CA TYR A 3 14.23 20.77 -5.96
C TYR A 3 13.98 19.37 -5.36
N MET A 4 14.81 18.91 -4.41
CA MET A 4 14.59 17.64 -3.73
C MET A 4 13.62 17.76 -2.55
N ASP A 5 13.74 18.79 -1.72
CA ASP A 5 12.87 19.01 -0.55
C ASP A 5 11.40 19.12 -0.96
N ALA A 6 11.10 19.91 -2.00
CA ALA A 6 9.76 20.05 -2.55
C ALA A 6 9.16 18.70 -3.02
N SER A 7 9.98 17.75 -3.47
CA SER A 7 9.52 16.42 -3.87
C SER A 7 9.36 15.46 -2.68
N LEU A 8 10.09 15.67 -1.58
CA LEU A 8 10.05 14.80 -0.40
C LEU A 8 8.91 15.20 0.55
N GLU A 9 8.72 16.50 0.77
CA GLU A 9 7.62 17.03 1.60
C GLU A 9 6.26 16.71 0.98
N ALA A 10 6.16 16.80 -0.36
CA ALA A 10 4.97 16.37 -1.10
C ALA A 10 4.63 14.89 -0.88
N SER A 11 5.63 14.00 -0.71
CA SER A 11 5.42 12.57 -0.47
C SER A 11 5.10 12.25 1.00
N LYS A 12 5.67 12.99 1.96
CA LYS A 12 5.28 12.88 3.38
C LYS A 12 3.82 13.29 3.56
N GLN A 13 3.44 14.42 2.95
CA GLN A 13 2.06 14.91 2.97
C GLN A 13 1.12 13.97 2.21
N SER A 14 1.51 13.42 1.05
CA SER A 14 0.65 12.48 0.31
C SER A 14 0.32 11.24 1.14
N GLY A 15 1.30 10.55 1.72
CA GLY A 15 1.05 9.27 2.39
C GLY A 15 0.12 9.36 3.60
N GLN A 16 0.20 10.45 4.37
CA GLN A 16 -0.73 10.70 5.49
C GLN A 16 -2.10 11.19 4.99
N TYR A 17 -2.13 12.15 4.07
CA TYR A 17 -3.35 12.67 3.46
C TYR A 17 -4.13 11.60 2.70
N TYR A 18 -3.45 10.62 2.08
CA TYR A 18 -4.07 9.53 1.34
C TYR A 18 -4.62 8.45 2.28
N ARG A 19 -3.93 8.14 3.38
CA ARG A 19 -4.50 7.26 4.40
C ARG A 19 -5.71 7.91 5.08
N GLN A 20 -5.66 9.21 5.33
CA GLN A 20 -6.83 10.01 5.73
C GLN A 20 -7.91 10.02 4.63
N MET A 21 -7.56 10.09 3.35
CA MET A 21 -8.53 10.09 2.24
C MET A 21 -9.20 8.73 2.06
N GLN A 22 -8.48 7.61 2.20
CA GLN A 22 -9.06 6.26 2.21
C GLN A 22 -10.04 6.11 3.37
N MET A 23 -9.61 6.46 4.59
CA MET A 23 -10.46 6.47 5.79
C MET A 23 -11.68 7.40 5.63
N ARG A 24 -11.51 8.60 5.06
CA ARG A 24 -12.57 9.61 4.89
C ARG A 24 -13.51 9.30 3.73
N SER A 25 -13.04 8.72 2.63
CA SER A 25 -13.91 8.21 1.57
C SER A 25 -14.75 7.03 2.06
N ALA A 26 -14.22 6.19 2.95
CA ALA A 26 -15.00 5.18 3.64
C ALA A 26 -15.98 5.80 4.64
N GLN A 27 -15.53 6.73 5.48
CA GLN A 27 -16.36 7.40 6.50
C GLN A 27 -17.50 8.23 5.89
N LEU A 28 -17.29 8.87 4.74
CA LEU A 28 -18.34 9.58 4.00
C LEU A 28 -19.45 8.61 3.53
N VAL A 29 -19.09 7.40 3.10
CA VAL A 29 -20.07 6.36 2.74
C VAL A 29 -20.77 5.81 4.00
N LEU A 30 -20.03 5.57 5.08
CA LEU A 30 -20.62 5.13 6.36
C LEU A 30 -21.60 6.17 6.95
N GLU A 31 -21.31 7.46 6.81
CA GLU A 31 -22.21 8.55 7.23
C GLU A 31 -23.50 8.58 6.38
N GLU A 32 -23.44 8.20 5.10
CA GLU A 32 -24.62 8.06 4.22
C GLU A 32 -25.42 6.76 4.51
N GLU A 33 -24.75 5.65 4.84
CA GLU A 33 -25.38 4.36 5.20
C GLU A 33 -26.02 4.35 6.60
N ALA A 34 -25.42 5.03 7.58
CA ALA A 34 -25.94 5.13 8.94
C ALA A 34 -27.27 5.91 9.03
N GLU A 35 -27.52 6.82 8.08
CA GLU A 35 -28.79 7.55 7.98
C GLU A 35 -29.83 6.78 7.16
N THR A 36 -29.40 6.11 6.09
CA THR A 36 -30.26 5.22 5.29
C THR A 36 -30.83 4.06 6.14
N SER A 37 -30.02 3.49 7.04
CA SER A 37 -30.49 2.48 8.00
C SER A 37 -31.45 3.07 9.05
N ARG A 38 -31.19 4.26 9.58
CA ARG A 38 -32.10 4.95 10.52
C ARG A 38 -33.47 5.28 9.91
N ALA A 39 -33.55 5.57 8.61
CA ALA A 39 -34.82 5.79 7.92
C ALA A 39 -35.69 4.52 7.84
N ASN A 40 -35.07 3.35 7.69
CA ASN A 40 -35.80 2.08 7.54
C ASN A 40 -36.21 1.44 8.87
N VAL A 41 -35.56 1.78 9.99
CA VAL A 41 -35.82 1.17 11.32
C VAL A 41 -37.15 1.61 11.95
N GLN A 42 -37.86 2.61 11.41
CA GLN A 42 -39.19 2.99 11.91
C GLN A 42 -40.33 2.03 11.51
N ILE A 43 -40.09 0.98 10.71
CA ILE A 43 -41.13 0.03 10.28
C ILE A 43 -40.66 -1.45 10.32
N ALA A 44 -40.37 -1.98 11.51
CA ALA A 44 -40.48 -3.41 11.84
C ALA A 44 -40.46 -3.64 13.36
N THR A 45 -41.23 -4.60 13.87
CA THR A 45 -41.26 -4.99 15.29
C THR A 45 -40.36 -6.20 15.60
N GLU A 46 -39.97 -6.31 16.87
CA GLU A 46 -39.02 -7.29 17.43
C GLU A 46 -39.63 -8.71 17.70
N PRO A 47 -38.90 -9.74 18.20
CA PRO A 47 -38.81 -11.01 17.47
C PRO A 47 -39.20 -12.27 18.27
N GLN A 48 -39.00 -13.45 17.68
CA GLN A 48 -38.88 -14.75 18.38
C GLN A 48 -37.72 -15.60 17.83
N PRO A 49 -37.02 -16.41 18.65
CA PRO A 49 -35.83 -17.17 18.26
C PRO A 49 -36.10 -18.67 18.05
N GLN A 50 -35.22 -19.40 17.34
CA GLN A 50 -35.08 -20.85 17.55
C GLN A 50 -33.77 -21.50 17.06
N ALA A 51 -33.36 -22.52 17.82
CA ALA A 51 -32.55 -23.70 17.49
C ALA A 51 -31.10 -23.55 16.97
N VAL A 52 -30.19 -24.20 17.71
CA VAL A 52 -28.80 -24.51 17.34
C VAL A 52 -28.73 -25.92 16.76
N VAL A 53 -27.81 -26.17 15.81
CA VAL A 53 -27.27 -27.51 15.51
C VAL A 53 -25.75 -27.37 15.37
N GLU A 54 -24.99 -28.16 16.13
CA GLU A 54 -23.52 -28.23 16.11
C GLU A 54 -23.06 -29.53 15.41
N ASP A 55 -21.96 -29.49 14.65
CA ASP A 55 -20.89 -30.50 14.62
C ASP A 55 -19.65 -29.96 13.82
N PRO A 56 -18.46 -30.61 13.72
CA PRO A 56 -17.34 -30.15 14.57
C PRO A 56 -15.96 -29.96 13.88
N PHE A 57 -15.05 -29.30 14.62
CA PHE A 57 -13.57 -29.43 14.57
C PHE A 57 -12.83 -28.92 13.29
N GLU A 58 -11.55 -28.48 13.30
CA GLU A 58 -10.54 -28.30 14.36
C GLU A 58 -9.94 -26.87 14.38
N VAL A 59 -9.23 -26.50 15.46
CA VAL A 59 -8.54 -25.21 15.63
C VAL A 59 -7.10 -25.40 16.09
N SER A 60 -6.14 -24.73 15.42
CA SER A 60 -4.82 -24.39 15.98
C SER A 60 -4.14 -23.29 15.14
N ASN A 61 -3.38 -22.33 15.69
CA ASN A 61 -3.22 -21.90 17.08
C ASN A 61 -3.12 -20.36 17.14
N ILE A 62 -3.75 -19.75 18.13
CA ILE A 62 -3.52 -18.36 18.54
C ILE A 62 -2.60 -18.38 19.76
N PHE A 63 -1.64 -17.47 19.83
CA PHE A 63 -0.87 -17.16 21.04
C PHE A 63 -0.81 -15.65 21.23
N GLU A 64 -1.93 -15.09 21.70
CA GLU A 64 -1.97 -13.81 22.41
C GLU A 64 -2.39 -14.10 23.86
N ALA A 65 -1.78 -13.39 24.81
CA ALA A 65 -2.18 -13.40 26.21
C ALA A 65 -2.07 -11.99 26.78
N GLY A 66 -3.21 -11.44 27.23
CA GLY A 66 -3.23 -10.49 28.35
C GLY A 66 -3.18 -11.26 29.68
N VAL A 67 -3.49 -10.70 30.85
CA VAL A 67 -3.95 -9.35 31.28
C VAL A 67 -3.64 -9.25 32.81
N GLU A 68 -3.85 -8.19 33.61
CA GLU A 68 -4.56 -6.89 33.52
C GLU A 68 -3.65 -5.74 34.05
N GLY A 69 -4.22 -4.56 34.34
CA GLY A 69 -3.82 -3.77 35.52
C GLY A 69 -3.02 -2.48 35.30
N GLY A 70 -3.70 -1.34 35.24
CA GLY A 70 -3.07 -0.01 35.27
C GLY A 70 -4.06 1.12 35.03
N THR A 71 -4.57 1.73 36.11
CA THR A 71 -5.42 2.92 36.05
C THR A 71 -4.63 4.14 35.58
N ILE A 72 -5.28 5.00 34.79
CA ILE A 72 -4.77 6.33 34.45
C ILE A 72 -5.72 7.35 35.09
N ASP A 73 -5.25 8.01 36.13
CA ASP A 73 -5.90 9.20 36.67
C ASP A 73 -5.78 10.37 35.68
N ILE A 74 -6.77 11.27 35.71
CA ILE A 74 -6.76 12.51 34.95
C ILE A 74 -6.52 13.66 35.94
N SER A 75 -5.25 13.97 36.20
CA SER A 75 -4.84 15.29 36.67
C SER A 75 -4.52 16.15 35.46
N GLY A 76 -5.18 17.31 35.35
CA GLY A 76 -4.70 18.40 34.52
C GLY A 76 -3.73 19.25 35.33
N ASP A 77 -2.62 19.64 34.73
CA ASP A 77 -1.79 20.71 35.26
C ASP A 77 -2.13 21.99 34.48
N GLU A 78 -2.65 22.98 35.19
CA GLU A 78 -2.75 24.37 34.74
C GLU A 78 -1.43 25.05 35.12
N ASP A 79 -0.76 25.68 34.15
CA ASP A 79 0.31 26.65 34.40
C ASP A 79 -0.12 27.96 33.72
N ASP A 80 -0.49 28.96 34.53
CA ASP A 80 -0.62 30.35 34.11
C ASP A 80 0.76 30.96 33.77
N ASP A 81 0.81 32.05 33.01
CA ASP A 81 1.40 33.29 33.54
C ASP A 81 1.15 34.54 32.66
N GLU A 82 0.75 35.59 33.37
CA GLU A 82 0.81 37.04 33.12
C GLU A 82 0.26 37.68 31.81
N ASP A 83 -0.75 38.53 32.02
CA ASP A 83 -1.28 39.52 31.06
C ASP A 83 -0.28 40.65 30.73
N GLY A 84 -0.36 41.16 29.50
CA GLY A 84 0.35 42.36 29.05
C GLY A 84 -0.57 43.33 28.30
N HIS A 85 -1.46 44.02 29.02
CA HIS A 85 -2.39 45.00 28.47
C HIS A 85 -1.71 46.37 28.26
N GLU A 86 -1.74 46.93 27.05
CA GLU A 86 -2.06 48.35 26.82
C GLU A 86 -2.36 48.69 25.34
N ASP A 87 -3.32 49.61 25.18
CA ASP A 87 -4.10 50.00 24.00
C ASP A 87 -3.36 50.46 22.72
N GLY A 88 -4.05 50.36 21.56
CA GLY A 88 -3.60 50.97 20.30
C GLY A 88 -4.60 50.84 19.13
N GLU A 89 -5.12 51.96 18.62
CA GLU A 89 -6.22 51.99 17.64
C GLU A 89 -5.86 51.53 16.21
N GLY A 90 -6.78 50.76 15.61
CA GLY A 90 -7.29 51.02 14.25
C GLY A 90 -6.35 50.91 13.02
N ALA A 91 -6.31 49.73 12.37
CA ALA A 91 -6.00 49.66 10.93
C ALA A 91 -6.72 48.49 10.23
N ASN A 92 -7.59 48.79 9.27
CA ASN A 92 -8.33 47.79 8.50
C ASN A 92 -7.43 47.15 7.41
N LYS A 93 -6.74 46.04 7.75
CA LYS A 93 -5.88 45.28 6.81
C LYS A 93 -6.48 43.92 6.47
N ALA A 94 -7.34 43.91 5.45
CA ALA A 94 -7.84 42.68 4.84
C ALA A 94 -6.67 41.82 4.30
N SER A 95 -6.43 40.68 4.95
CA SER A 95 -5.37 39.74 4.56
C SER A 95 -5.71 39.06 3.23
N LYS A 96 -5.17 39.60 2.12
CA LYS A 96 -5.34 39.06 0.77
C LYS A 96 -4.60 37.73 0.63
N THR A 97 -5.23 36.64 1.06
CA THR A 97 -4.80 35.29 0.67
C THR A 97 -4.92 35.13 -0.85
N PRO A 98 -3.88 34.61 -1.54
CA PRO A 98 -3.87 34.59 -3.00
C PRO A 98 -4.88 33.56 -3.54
N GLY A 99 -5.94 34.06 -4.19
CA GLY A 99 -6.85 33.26 -5.02
C GLY A 99 -8.30 33.14 -4.53
N PHE A 100 -8.68 33.73 -3.39
CA PHE A 100 -10.08 33.80 -2.95
C PHE A 100 -10.38 35.13 -2.26
N ASP A 101 -11.22 35.96 -2.86
CA ASP A 101 -11.67 37.23 -2.28
C ASP A 101 -12.94 37.01 -1.45
N LEU A 102 -12.83 37.22 -0.14
CA LEU A 102 -13.90 37.06 0.84
C LEU A 102 -15.04 38.09 0.66
N HIS A 103 -14.79 39.22 0.00
CA HIS A 103 -15.78 40.26 -0.24
C HIS A 103 -16.52 40.08 -1.58
N ALA A 104 -16.00 39.24 -2.48
CA ALA A 104 -16.59 38.97 -3.80
C ALA A 104 -17.52 37.75 -3.85
N HIS A 105 -17.69 37.03 -2.72
CA HIS A 105 -18.44 35.78 -2.63
C HIS A 105 -19.52 35.84 -1.53
N SER A 106 -20.53 34.99 -1.63
CA SER A 106 -21.51 34.85 -0.55
C SER A 106 -20.90 34.22 0.71
N LEU A 107 -21.49 34.49 1.87
CA LEU A 107 -21.01 33.93 3.13
C LEU A 107 -21.05 32.38 3.14
N GLU A 108 -22.03 31.77 2.45
CA GLU A 108 -22.10 30.33 2.19
C GLU A 108 -20.85 29.83 1.44
N GLU A 109 -20.41 30.56 0.42
CA GLU A 109 -19.23 30.23 -0.38
C GLU A 109 -17.93 30.45 0.40
N CYS A 110 -17.87 31.45 1.28
CA CYS A 110 -16.75 31.66 2.20
C CYS A 110 -16.62 30.51 3.21
N PHE A 111 -17.72 30.04 3.82
CA PHE A 111 -17.69 28.87 4.71
C PHE A 111 -17.41 27.56 3.96
N ARG A 112 -17.94 27.39 2.74
CA ARG A 112 -17.58 26.28 1.84
C ARG A 112 -16.09 26.29 1.50
N TYR A 113 -15.52 27.44 1.15
CA TYR A 113 -14.10 27.60 0.88
C TYR A 113 -13.27 27.25 2.11
N TRP A 114 -13.61 27.78 3.29
CA TRP A 114 -12.96 27.44 4.55
C TRP A 114 -12.97 25.94 4.81
N ALA A 115 -14.14 25.28 4.81
CA ALA A 115 -14.26 23.85 5.13
C ALA A 115 -13.48 22.95 4.15
N LEU A 116 -13.44 23.31 2.87
CA LEU A 116 -12.64 22.62 1.85
C LEU A 116 -11.13 22.90 1.99
N LYS A 117 -10.75 24.13 2.38
CA LYS A 117 -9.35 24.58 2.50
C LYS A 117 -8.67 24.06 3.76
N THR A 118 -9.38 24.02 4.89
CA THR A 118 -8.91 23.46 6.18
C THR A 118 -9.14 21.95 6.29
N ASN A 119 -9.86 21.35 5.34
CA ASN A 119 -10.21 19.93 5.33
C ASN A 119 -11.03 19.50 6.57
N ALA A 120 -11.93 20.39 7.03
CA ALA A 120 -12.71 20.23 8.25
C ALA A 120 -13.56 18.93 8.28
N ALA A 121 -13.81 18.42 9.50
CA ALA A 121 -14.73 17.31 9.73
C ALA A 121 -16.19 17.79 9.63
N HIS A 122 -17.10 16.93 9.15
CA HIS A 122 -18.52 17.26 9.06
C HIS A 122 -19.13 17.63 10.42
N SER A 123 -18.71 16.98 11.50
CA SER A 123 -19.12 17.33 12.87
C SER A 123 -18.73 18.77 13.25
N SER A 124 -17.49 19.19 12.96
CA SER A 124 -17.02 20.56 13.21
C SER A 124 -17.75 21.59 12.34
N VAL A 125 -18.03 21.27 11.07
CA VAL A 125 -18.80 22.12 10.17
C VAL A 125 -20.25 22.24 10.64
N ASN A 126 -20.90 21.14 11.05
CA ASN A 126 -22.27 21.14 11.56
C ASN A 126 -22.40 21.91 12.88
N LEU A 127 -21.42 21.75 13.79
CA LEU A 127 -21.39 22.52 15.04
C LEU A 127 -21.26 24.03 14.76
N LEU A 128 -20.36 24.43 13.85
CA LEU A 128 -20.19 25.84 13.48
C LEU A 128 -21.43 26.40 12.78
N LEU A 129 -22.02 25.65 11.84
CA LEU A 129 -23.28 26.02 11.18
C LEU A 129 -24.42 26.19 12.20
N HIS A 130 -24.56 25.27 13.16
CA HIS A 130 -25.55 25.38 14.22
C HIS A 130 -25.31 26.62 15.09
N ILE A 131 -24.09 26.82 15.63
CA ILE A 131 -23.75 27.99 16.46
C ILE A 131 -24.08 29.31 15.73
N ILE A 132 -23.71 29.43 14.45
CA ILE A 132 -24.01 30.66 13.68
C ILE A 132 -25.52 30.82 13.47
N ARG A 133 -26.25 29.74 13.19
CA ARG A 133 -27.71 29.78 12.98
C ARG A 133 -28.52 30.09 14.26
N GLU A 134 -28.04 29.71 15.44
CA GLU A 134 -28.69 30.05 16.72
C GLU A 134 -28.29 31.45 17.23
N ARG A 135 -27.08 31.92 16.89
CA ARG A 135 -26.54 33.20 17.39
C ARG A 135 -26.69 34.37 16.41
N THR A 136 -27.11 34.13 15.17
CA THR A 136 -27.25 35.16 14.13
C THR A 136 -28.43 34.88 13.21
N ASN A 137 -28.96 35.92 12.56
CA ASN A 137 -30.03 35.80 11.56
C ASN A 137 -29.52 35.33 10.17
N LEU A 138 -28.38 34.63 10.10
CA LEU A 138 -27.75 34.24 8.84
C LEU A 138 -28.34 32.94 8.27
N LEU A 139 -28.86 33.01 7.05
CA LEU A 139 -29.43 31.89 6.32
C LEU A 139 -28.33 30.96 5.76
N LEU A 140 -27.71 30.18 6.64
CA LEU A 140 -26.77 29.11 6.28
C LEU A 140 -27.45 27.73 6.32
N PRO A 141 -26.95 26.75 5.52
CA PRO A 141 -27.41 25.36 5.57
C PRO A 141 -27.38 24.75 6.99
N LYS A 142 -28.28 23.80 7.27
CA LYS A 142 -28.24 23.03 8.54
C LYS A 142 -27.10 22.03 8.62
N ASP A 143 -26.58 21.58 7.46
CA ASP A 143 -25.68 20.44 7.37
C ASP A 143 -24.55 20.66 6.35
N ALA A 144 -23.39 20.06 6.65
CA ALA A 144 -22.15 20.13 5.91
C ALA A 144 -22.26 19.56 4.49
N ARG A 145 -23.03 18.50 4.24
CA ARG A 145 -23.22 17.95 2.88
C ARG A 145 -23.95 18.96 2.00
N THR A 146 -24.95 19.65 2.56
CA THR A 146 -25.66 20.76 1.89
C THR A 146 -24.73 21.96 1.66
N LEU A 147 -23.95 22.37 2.67
CA LEU A 147 -22.96 23.44 2.53
C LEU A 147 -21.91 23.10 1.45
N LEU A 148 -21.38 21.87 1.44
CA LEU A 148 -20.35 21.44 0.49
C LEU A 148 -20.91 21.10 -0.90
N ARG A 149 -22.25 21.09 -1.07
CA ARG A 149 -22.97 20.63 -2.28
C ARG A 149 -22.54 19.22 -2.68
N THR A 150 -22.41 18.32 -1.69
CA THR A 150 -22.16 16.90 -1.89
C THR A 150 -23.27 16.30 -2.76
N SER A 151 -22.91 15.57 -3.81
CA SER A 151 -23.88 15.09 -4.80
C SER A 151 -24.74 13.97 -4.22
N THR A 152 -26.03 14.26 -4.02
CA THR A 152 -27.06 13.33 -3.57
C THR A 152 -27.59 12.39 -4.66
N ALA A 153 -26.95 12.36 -5.83
CA ALA A 153 -27.33 11.43 -6.90
C ALA A 153 -27.04 9.98 -6.45
N PRO A 154 -28.04 9.07 -6.44
CA PRO A 154 -27.85 7.72 -5.93
C PRO A 154 -26.86 6.96 -6.81
N LYS A 155 -25.65 6.78 -6.28
CA LYS A 155 -24.65 5.89 -6.85
C LYS A 155 -25.13 4.46 -6.66
N THR A 156 -25.25 3.70 -7.75
CA THR A 156 -25.63 2.29 -7.68
C THR A 156 -24.57 1.51 -6.91
N ILE A 157 -24.91 1.08 -5.69
CA ILE A 157 -24.18 0.07 -4.93
C ILE A 157 -24.90 -1.26 -5.18
N LEU A 158 -24.16 -2.28 -5.59
CA LEU A 158 -24.66 -3.61 -5.92
C LEU A 158 -24.24 -4.61 -4.84
N ASN A 159 -25.12 -5.54 -4.47
CA ASN A 159 -24.75 -6.68 -3.64
C ASN A 159 -24.23 -7.80 -4.55
N VAL A 160 -22.91 -8.05 -4.50
CA VAL A 160 -22.18 -9.01 -5.35
C VAL A 160 -21.00 -9.59 -4.57
N ALA A 161 -20.49 -10.75 -4.97
CA ALA A 161 -19.27 -11.36 -4.42
C ALA A 161 -19.20 -11.44 -2.88
N GLY A 162 -20.35 -11.60 -2.20
CA GLY A 162 -20.44 -11.70 -0.74
C GLY A 162 -20.34 -10.36 0.01
N GLY A 163 -20.55 -9.22 -0.67
CA GLY A 163 -20.50 -7.88 -0.06
C GLY A 163 -21.19 -6.81 -0.90
N GLN A 164 -20.92 -5.54 -0.57
CA GLN A 164 -21.40 -4.37 -1.30
C GLN A 164 -20.32 -3.90 -2.27
N PHE A 165 -20.70 -3.50 -3.48
CA PHE A 165 -19.78 -3.04 -4.52
C PHE A 165 -20.26 -1.77 -5.19
N TRP A 166 -19.42 -0.74 -5.19
CA TRP A 166 -19.59 0.47 -5.96
C TRP A 166 -18.56 0.50 -7.10
N TYR A 167 -19.04 0.73 -8.33
CA TYR A 167 -18.19 0.84 -9.52
C TYR A 167 -18.43 2.20 -10.20
N ASN A 168 -17.36 2.97 -10.42
CA ASN A 168 -17.38 4.28 -11.08
C ASN A 168 -16.91 4.24 -12.54
N GLY A 169 -16.05 3.27 -12.88
CA GLY A 169 -15.34 3.24 -14.16
C GLY A 169 -14.17 4.22 -14.22
N LEU A 170 -13.15 3.86 -15.00
CA LEU A 170 -11.95 4.66 -15.23
C LEU A 170 -12.24 5.87 -16.13
N GLY A 171 -13.19 5.76 -17.07
CA GLY A 171 -13.54 6.86 -17.98
C GLY A 171 -13.90 8.16 -17.23
N PRO A 172 -14.92 8.16 -16.34
CA PRO A 172 -15.28 9.33 -15.53
C PRO A 172 -14.18 9.76 -14.54
N CYS A 173 -13.33 8.83 -14.08
CA CYS A 173 -12.14 9.17 -13.29
C CYS A 173 -11.15 10.02 -14.10
N LEU A 174 -10.82 9.60 -15.32
CA LEU A 174 -9.89 10.30 -16.21
C LEU A 174 -10.45 11.67 -16.63
N GLU A 175 -11.72 11.74 -17.04
CA GLU A 175 -12.38 13.01 -17.37
C GLU A 175 -12.25 14.01 -16.21
N LYS A 176 -12.59 13.59 -14.99
CA LYS A 176 -12.49 14.40 -13.77
C LYS A 176 -11.06 14.81 -13.44
N ALA A 177 -10.09 13.91 -13.57
CA ALA A 177 -8.67 14.17 -13.25
C ALA A 177 -8.03 15.16 -14.24
N PHE A 178 -8.40 15.08 -15.52
CA PHE A 178 -7.84 15.92 -16.58
C PHE A 178 -8.66 17.17 -16.92
N ARG A 179 -9.83 17.39 -16.31
CA ARG A 179 -10.77 18.51 -16.62
C ARG A 179 -10.16 19.92 -16.72
N LYS A 180 -8.99 20.19 -16.12
CA LYS A 180 -8.27 21.47 -16.20
C LYS A 180 -6.89 21.38 -16.86
N GLN A 181 -6.60 20.30 -17.58
CA GLN A 181 -5.28 20.03 -18.18
C GLN A 181 -5.36 19.92 -19.70
N ARG A 182 -4.35 20.41 -20.40
CA ARG A 182 -4.16 20.12 -21.83
C ARG A 182 -3.55 18.74 -21.98
N ILE A 183 -4.08 17.92 -22.88
CA ILE A 183 -3.49 16.63 -23.27
C ILE A 183 -3.13 16.71 -24.76
N ILE A 184 -2.01 16.13 -25.15
CA ILE A 184 -1.59 16.06 -26.55
C ILE A 184 -2.43 14.99 -27.27
N PRO A 185 -3.05 15.27 -28.43
CA PRO A 185 -3.77 14.26 -29.21
C PRO A 185 -2.93 13.02 -29.49
N GLY A 186 -3.54 11.84 -29.36
CA GLY A 186 -2.83 10.55 -29.52
C GLY A 186 -2.04 10.08 -28.30
N THR A 187 -2.03 10.83 -27.19
CA THR A 187 -1.43 10.37 -25.92
C THR A 187 -2.01 9.03 -25.48
N LYS A 188 -1.12 8.07 -25.20
CA LYS A 188 -1.44 6.87 -24.42
C LYS A 188 -1.16 7.14 -22.94
N LEU A 189 -2.10 6.79 -22.07
CA LEU A 189 -1.97 6.92 -20.62
C LEU A 189 -1.63 5.54 -20.02
N PRO A 190 -0.37 5.30 -19.62
CA PRO A 190 -0.01 4.08 -18.89
C PRO A 190 -0.63 4.11 -17.50
N ILE A 191 -1.53 3.15 -17.22
CA ILE A 191 -2.27 3.05 -15.95
C ILE A 191 -1.60 2.02 -15.04
N ILE A 192 -1.31 2.43 -13.80
CA ILE A 192 -1.02 1.52 -12.69
C ILE A 192 -2.32 1.34 -11.91
N LEU A 193 -2.72 0.08 -11.72
CA LEU A 193 -3.75 -0.33 -10.79
C LEU A 193 -3.13 -0.74 -9.45
N ASN A 194 -3.79 -0.39 -8.35
CA ASN A 194 -3.57 -1.01 -7.04
C ASN A 194 -4.89 -1.57 -6.51
N ILE A 195 -4.83 -2.81 -6.02
CA ILE A 195 -6.00 -3.57 -5.56
C ILE A 195 -5.55 -4.40 -4.36
N ASP A 196 -5.96 -4.02 -3.16
CA ASP A 196 -5.49 -4.63 -1.91
C ASP A 196 -6.55 -4.53 -0.80
N GLY A 197 -6.43 -5.34 0.25
CA GLY A 197 -7.36 -5.36 1.38
C GLY A 197 -7.02 -4.33 2.45
N VAL A 198 -7.92 -3.37 2.69
CA VAL A 198 -7.76 -2.33 3.73
C VAL A 198 -8.80 -2.53 4.84
N PRO A 199 -8.41 -2.95 6.06
CA PRO A 199 -9.33 -3.04 7.19
C PRO A 199 -9.95 -1.69 7.52
N LEU A 200 -11.28 -1.66 7.69
CA LEU A 200 -12.05 -0.44 7.90
C LEU A 200 -11.99 0.04 9.37
N HIS A 201 -11.98 -0.91 10.30
CA HIS A 201 -11.85 -0.66 11.74
C HIS A 201 -10.85 -1.66 12.33
N LYS A 202 -10.20 -1.30 13.45
CA LYS A 202 -9.32 -2.24 14.19
C LYS A 202 -10.10 -3.35 14.91
N SER A 203 -11.37 -3.11 15.19
CA SER A 203 -12.27 -3.95 16.00
C SER A 203 -13.33 -4.70 15.18
N SER A 204 -13.27 -4.64 13.85
CA SER A 204 -14.20 -5.35 12.96
C SER A 204 -13.45 -6.08 11.86
N ARG A 205 -14.07 -7.16 11.36
CA ARG A 205 -13.61 -7.90 10.18
C ARG A 205 -13.96 -7.18 8.85
N THR A 206 -14.73 -6.10 8.89
CA THR A 206 -15.07 -5.31 7.69
C THR A 206 -13.81 -4.72 7.07
N ALA A 207 -13.60 -5.00 5.79
CA ALA A 207 -12.49 -4.52 4.99
C ALA A 207 -12.99 -3.98 3.64
N PHE A 208 -12.34 -2.93 3.17
CA PHE A 208 -12.50 -2.42 1.81
C PHE A 208 -11.50 -3.12 0.88
N TRP A 209 -11.96 -3.46 -0.32
CA TRP A 209 -11.13 -3.90 -1.45
C TRP A 209 -11.29 -2.89 -2.61
N PRO A 210 -10.66 -1.71 -2.52
CA PRO A 210 -10.75 -0.69 -3.56
C PRO A 210 -9.96 -1.09 -4.81
N ILE A 211 -10.45 -0.66 -5.97
CA ILE A 211 -9.69 -0.67 -7.22
C ILE A 211 -9.25 0.78 -7.47
N LEU A 212 -7.96 1.03 -7.31
CA LEU A 212 -7.34 2.35 -7.40
C LEU A 212 -6.52 2.45 -8.68
N ALA A 213 -6.61 3.56 -9.41
CA ALA A 213 -5.88 3.80 -10.65
C ALA A 213 -5.02 5.06 -10.55
N LYS A 214 -3.81 5.04 -11.12
CA LYS A 214 -2.96 6.22 -11.32
C LYS A 214 -2.34 6.20 -12.71
N VAL A 215 -2.20 7.39 -13.31
CA VAL A 215 -1.45 7.58 -14.55
C VAL A 215 0.05 7.62 -14.21
N HIS A 216 0.79 6.65 -14.74
CA HIS A 216 2.24 6.54 -14.57
C HIS A 216 2.99 7.72 -15.22
N LYS A 217 4.15 8.09 -14.68
CA LYS A 217 4.95 9.30 -15.02
C LYS A 217 4.25 10.66 -14.82
N MET A 218 2.97 10.71 -14.44
CA MET A 218 2.22 11.96 -14.20
C MET A 218 1.96 12.17 -12.69
N SER A 219 2.98 12.59 -11.95
CA SER A 219 2.92 12.73 -10.47
C SER A 219 1.90 13.75 -9.97
N HIS A 220 1.56 14.76 -10.78
CA HIS A 220 0.52 15.75 -10.49
C HIS A 220 -0.91 15.21 -10.63
N ILE A 221 -1.09 14.05 -11.29
CA ILE A 221 -2.35 13.30 -11.28
C ILE A 221 -2.41 12.51 -9.97
N LYS A 222 -3.27 12.97 -9.04
CA LYS A 222 -3.61 12.22 -7.82
C LYS A 222 -4.25 10.88 -8.20
N PRO A 223 -4.07 9.81 -7.40
CA PRO A 223 -4.78 8.54 -7.61
C PRO A 223 -6.30 8.70 -7.65
N MET A 224 -6.96 7.80 -8.36
CA MET A 224 -8.39 7.80 -8.64
C MET A 224 -9.01 6.48 -8.15
N THR A 225 -10.14 6.56 -7.45
CA THR A 225 -10.89 5.36 -7.05
C THR A 225 -11.85 4.94 -8.16
N VAL A 226 -11.56 3.82 -8.82
CA VAL A 226 -12.38 3.25 -9.92
C VAL A 226 -13.52 2.41 -9.36
N ALA A 227 -13.28 1.70 -8.25
CA ALA A 227 -14.30 0.91 -7.55
C ALA A 227 -13.97 0.76 -6.06
N ILE A 228 -14.98 0.40 -5.25
CA ILE A 228 -14.83 -0.04 -3.86
C ILE A 228 -15.73 -1.26 -3.64
N PHE A 229 -15.16 -2.37 -3.20
CA PHE A 229 -15.90 -3.44 -2.54
C PHE A 229 -15.81 -3.29 -1.01
N CYS A 230 -16.87 -3.58 -0.29
CA CYS A 230 -16.95 -3.64 1.16
C CYS A 230 -17.51 -5.00 1.60
N GLY A 231 -16.84 -5.67 2.54
CA GLY A 231 -17.31 -6.95 3.10
C GLY A 231 -16.51 -7.39 4.33
N THR A 232 -16.96 -8.45 5.01
CA THR A 232 -16.30 -9.04 6.20
C THR A 232 -15.12 -9.96 5.86
N LYS A 233 -14.76 -10.00 4.58
CA LYS A 233 -13.71 -10.80 3.92
C LYS A 233 -13.40 -10.16 2.56
N LYS A 234 -12.44 -10.72 1.82
CA LYS A 234 -12.24 -10.42 0.39
C LYS A 234 -13.49 -10.79 -0.44
N PRO A 235 -13.65 -10.27 -1.68
CA PRO A 235 -14.71 -10.72 -2.58
C PRO A 235 -14.65 -12.23 -2.80
N ASP A 236 -15.81 -12.91 -2.75
CA ASP A 236 -15.93 -14.36 -2.98
C ASP A 236 -15.80 -14.72 -4.47
N SER A 237 -16.20 -13.82 -5.36
CA SER A 237 -16.26 -14.04 -6.81
C SER A 237 -15.30 -13.09 -7.52
N LEU A 238 -14.22 -13.64 -8.09
CA LEU A 238 -13.30 -12.90 -8.97
C LEU A 238 -14.01 -12.37 -10.23
N GLU A 239 -14.97 -13.15 -10.74
CA GLU A 239 -15.77 -12.80 -11.91
C GLU A 239 -16.57 -11.52 -11.65
N GLU A 240 -17.44 -11.50 -10.65
CA GLU A 240 -18.25 -10.31 -10.33
C GLU A 240 -17.40 -9.08 -9.95
N TYR A 241 -16.31 -9.28 -9.20
CA TYR A 241 -15.46 -8.19 -8.73
C TYR A 241 -14.62 -7.54 -9.86
N LEU A 242 -14.12 -8.34 -10.82
CA LEU A 242 -13.21 -7.85 -11.87
C LEU A 242 -13.85 -7.71 -13.25
N ARG A 243 -15.02 -8.30 -13.52
CA ARG A 243 -15.68 -8.19 -14.83
C ARG A 243 -16.00 -6.75 -15.24
N PRO A 244 -16.54 -5.87 -14.36
CA PRO A 244 -16.77 -4.47 -14.71
C PRO A 244 -15.47 -3.73 -15.07
N LEU A 245 -14.38 -4.02 -14.34
CA LEU A 245 -13.05 -3.48 -14.62
C LEU A 245 -12.53 -3.89 -16.00
N VAL A 246 -12.62 -5.19 -16.33
CA VAL A 246 -12.13 -5.73 -17.60
C VAL A 246 -12.94 -5.19 -18.79
N ASN A 247 -14.26 -5.07 -18.64
CA ASN A 247 -15.13 -4.53 -19.67
C ASN A 247 -14.83 -3.03 -19.94
N ASP A 248 -14.78 -2.20 -18.89
CA ASP A 248 -14.47 -0.76 -18.96
C ASP A 248 -13.07 -0.52 -19.57
N PHE A 249 -12.04 -1.21 -19.06
CA PHE A 249 -10.69 -1.07 -19.59
C PHE A 249 -10.59 -1.52 -21.05
N ASN A 250 -11.22 -2.63 -21.43
CA ASN A 250 -11.22 -3.07 -22.83
C ASN A 250 -11.85 -2.03 -23.77
N GLN A 251 -12.98 -1.42 -23.39
CA GLN A 251 -13.60 -0.34 -24.16
C GLN A 251 -12.65 0.87 -24.33
N ILE A 252 -11.96 1.31 -23.28
CA ILE A 252 -11.04 2.44 -23.35
C ILE A 252 -9.72 2.07 -24.10
N ILE A 253 -9.31 0.80 -24.08
CA ILE A 253 -8.14 0.28 -24.83
C ILE A 253 -8.42 0.22 -26.34
N ASP A 254 -9.65 -0.08 -26.74
CA ASP A 254 -10.07 -0.14 -28.15
C ASP A 254 -10.44 1.25 -28.67
N ASN A 255 -11.41 1.92 -28.03
CA ASN A 255 -12.05 3.13 -28.52
C ASN A 255 -11.33 4.40 -28.02
N GLY A 256 -10.87 4.38 -26.76
CA GLY A 256 -10.39 5.56 -26.04
C GLY A 256 -11.48 6.23 -25.21
N VAL A 257 -11.13 7.34 -24.56
CA VAL A 257 -12.05 8.20 -23.79
C VAL A 257 -11.69 9.67 -24.03
N LEU A 258 -12.67 10.58 -23.91
CA LEU A 258 -12.42 12.02 -23.99
C LEU A 258 -11.94 12.54 -22.63
N ALA A 259 -10.81 13.23 -22.62
CA ALA A 259 -10.22 13.84 -21.42
C ALA A 259 -9.49 15.14 -21.76
N GLY A 260 -9.35 16.04 -20.78
CA GLY A 260 -8.62 17.30 -20.95
C GLY A 260 -9.48 18.51 -21.36
N ALA A 261 -8.82 19.66 -21.49
CA ALA A 261 -9.37 20.92 -21.97
C ALA A 261 -8.44 21.52 -23.05
N PRO A 262 -8.82 21.52 -24.34
CA PRO A 262 -10.07 20.98 -24.90
C PRO A 262 -10.17 19.44 -24.76
N PRO A 263 -11.39 18.87 -24.84
CA PRO A 263 -11.58 17.42 -24.80
C PRO A 263 -10.79 16.72 -25.91
N THR A 264 -9.88 15.85 -25.51
CA THR A 264 -8.94 15.14 -26.38
C THR A 264 -9.17 13.63 -26.24
N LEU A 265 -9.22 12.91 -27.35
CA LEU A 265 -9.31 11.44 -27.32
C LEU A 265 -7.97 10.85 -26.87
N VAL A 266 -7.98 10.22 -25.69
CA VAL A 266 -6.85 9.48 -25.12
C VAL A 266 -7.14 7.99 -25.13
N LYS A 267 -6.09 7.16 -25.23
CA LYS A 267 -6.20 5.70 -25.01
C LYS A 267 -5.38 5.31 -23.79
N ILE A 268 -5.68 4.16 -23.20
CA ILE A 268 -4.94 3.63 -22.05
C ILE A 268 -4.11 2.40 -22.42
N GLU A 269 -3.15 2.08 -21.57
CA GLU A 269 -2.50 0.77 -21.51
C GLU A 269 -2.33 0.37 -20.04
N VAL A 270 -2.46 -0.92 -19.72
CA VAL A 270 -2.32 -1.41 -18.34
C VAL A 270 -0.84 -1.63 -18.05
N HIS A 271 -0.17 -0.63 -17.49
CA HIS A 271 1.27 -0.69 -17.22
C HIS A 271 1.58 -1.70 -16.12
N ALA A 272 0.84 -1.68 -15.00
CA ALA A 272 1.00 -2.65 -13.92
C ALA A 272 -0.28 -2.86 -13.09
N ILE A 273 -0.41 -4.03 -12.48
CA ILE A 273 -1.33 -4.29 -11.35
C ILE A 273 -0.48 -4.60 -10.11
N VAL A 274 -0.56 -3.75 -9.09
CA VAL A 274 0.27 -3.79 -7.88
C VAL A 274 -0.59 -4.15 -6.66
N ALA A 275 -0.18 -5.16 -5.90
CA ALA A 275 -0.86 -5.62 -4.70
C ALA A 275 0.12 -6.35 -3.76
N ASP A 276 -0.27 -6.68 -2.53
CA ASP A 276 0.50 -7.58 -1.67
C ASP A 276 0.57 -9.03 -2.22
N SER A 277 1.25 -9.95 -1.54
CA SER A 277 1.41 -11.33 -2.04
C SER A 277 0.11 -12.18 -1.99
N PRO A 278 -0.67 -12.18 -0.89
CA PRO A 278 -2.06 -12.67 -0.86
C PRO A 278 -2.97 -12.14 -1.98
N ALA A 279 -3.06 -10.83 -2.16
CA ALA A 279 -3.93 -10.19 -3.15
C ALA A 279 -3.47 -10.47 -4.59
N ARG A 280 -2.15 -10.46 -4.87
CA ARG A 280 -1.59 -10.96 -6.15
C ARG A 280 -2.04 -12.38 -6.48
N ALA A 281 -2.05 -13.28 -5.49
CA ALA A 281 -2.46 -14.68 -5.71
C ALA A 281 -3.98 -14.80 -5.95
N PHE A 282 -4.79 -14.05 -5.20
CA PHE A 282 -6.24 -13.95 -5.42
C PHE A 282 -6.57 -13.41 -6.82
N LEU A 283 -6.08 -12.22 -7.19
CA LEU A 283 -6.39 -11.57 -8.47
C LEU A 283 -6.02 -12.43 -9.69
N LYS A 284 -5.00 -13.29 -9.56
CA LYS A 284 -4.58 -14.24 -10.60
C LYS A 284 -5.34 -15.57 -10.61
N GLY A 285 -6.10 -15.89 -9.57
CA GLY A 285 -6.74 -17.20 -9.39
C GLY A 285 -5.75 -18.34 -9.14
N VAL A 286 -4.69 -18.11 -8.36
CA VAL A 286 -3.56 -19.05 -8.21
C VAL A 286 -3.26 -19.45 -6.76
N VAL A 287 -2.43 -20.49 -6.60
CA VAL A 287 -1.86 -20.91 -5.31
C VAL A 287 -1.15 -19.74 -4.62
N SER A 288 -1.46 -19.54 -3.33
CA SER A 288 -0.84 -18.50 -2.49
C SER A 288 0.67 -18.70 -2.36
N HIS A 289 1.39 -17.60 -2.16
CA HIS A 289 2.86 -17.49 -2.04
C HIS A 289 3.54 -18.39 -0.99
N VAL A 290 2.77 -19.04 -0.10
CA VAL A 290 3.23 -20.02 0.89
C VAL A 290 3.11 -21.48 0.42
N GLY A 291 2.31 -21.77 -0.61
CA GLY A 291 2.10 -23.13 -1.11
C GLY A 291 3.22 -23.61 -2.04
N HIS A 292 3.30 -24.93 -2.24
CA HIS A 292 4.32 -25.60 -3.07
C HIS A 292 4.51 -24.95 -4.45
N HIS A 293 3.42 -24.76 -5.21
CA HIS A 293 3.46 -24.10 -6.53
C HIS A 293 3.23 -22.57 -6.46
N GLY A 294 3.42 -21.95 -5.29
CA GLY A 294 3.01 -20.59 -4.95
C GLY A 294 3.88 -19.44 -5.48
N CYS A 295 5.03 -19.73 -6.09
CA CYS A 295 5.78 -18.68 -6.80
C CYS A 295 4.92 -18.10 -7.95
N LEU A 296 5.00 -16.80 -8.23
CA LEU A 296 4.16 -16.13 -9.25
C LEU A 296 4.86 -15.92 -10.61
N LYS A 297 6.17 -16.18 -10.69
CA LYS A 297 7.05 -15.80 -11.83
C LYS A 297 7.86 -16.96 -12.43
N CYS A 298 8.03 -18.07 -11.72
CA CYS A 298 8.74 -19.27 -12.22
C CYS A 298 8.05 -20.55 -11.72
N THR A 299 8.39 -21.69 -12.34
CA THR A 299 7.83 -23.01 -12.04
C THR A 299 8.40 -23.67 -10.78
N ALA A 300 9.17 -22.95 -9.95
CA ALA A 300 9.77 -23.50 -8.73
C ALA A 300 8.70 -24.10 -7.82
N VAL A 301 8.87 -25.39 -7.53
CA VAL A 301 8.06 -26.13 -6.56
C VAL A 301 8.82 -26.14 -5.24
N GLY A 302 8.21 -25.58 -4.20
CA GLY A 302 8.75 -25.64 -2.84
C GLY A 302 8.33 -26.92 -2.13
N TYR A 303 9.03 -27.27 -1.05
CA TYR A 303 8.67 -28.36 -0.15
C TYR A 303 8.55 -27.85 1.30
N TYR A 304 7.77 -28.53 2.14
CA TYR A 304 7.69 -28.16 3.56
C TYR A 304 8.90 -28.73 4.31
N HIS A 305 9.79 -27.87 4.78
CA HIS A 305 10.99 -28.29 5.51
C HIS A 305 10.69 -28.40 7.01
N PRO A 306 10.80 -29.59 7.64
CA PRO A 306 10.24 -29.86 8.96
C PRO A 306 10.91 -29.06 10.08
N THR A 307 12.24 -28.91 10.07
CA THR A 307 13.00 -28.19 11.10
C THR A 307 12.74 -26.69 11.07
N SER A 308 12.56 -26.10 9.88
CA SER A 308 12.29 -24.67 9.73
C SER A 308 10.80 -24.32 9.73
N ARG A 309 9.92 -25.34 9.67
CA ARG A 309 8.46 -25.25 9.62
C ARG A 309 7.92 -24.30 8.54
N THR A 310 8.65 -24.18 7.42
CA THR A 310 8.29 -23.30 6.30
C THR A 310 8.48 -23.98 4.95
N THR A 311 7.79 -23.47 3.93
CA THR A 311 7.97 -23.90 2.53
C THR A 311 9.28 -23.34 1.98
N CYS A 312 10.21 -24.23 1.67
CA CYS A 312 11.55 -23.93 1.17
C CYS A 312 11.68 -24.29 -0.31
N PHE A 313 12.54 -23.56 -1.04
CA PHE A 313 12.65 -23.61 -2.49
C PHE A 313 14.14 -23.71 -2.91
N PRO A 314 14.82 -24.85 -2.68
CA PRO A 314 16.26 -25.01 -2.99
C PRO A 314 16.55 -24.97 -4.50
N SER A 315 15.56 -25.29 -5.34
CA SER A 315 15.70 -25.19 -6.80
C SER A 315 15.65 -23.72 -7.25
N THR A 316 16.83 -23.11 -7.27
CA THR A 316 17.03 -21.70 -7.64
C THR A 316 16.85 -21.44 -9.14
N ARG A 317 17.00 -22.48 -9.99
CA ARG A 317 17.03 -22.40 -11.46
C ARG A 317 15.75 -22.86 -12.18
N ALA A 318 14.58 -22.69 -11.56
CA ALA A 318 13.32 -23.06 -12.19
C ALA A 318 12.95 -22.18 -13.40
N ALA A 319 12.29 -22.75 -14.40
CA ALA A 319 11.90 -22.04 -15.62
C ALA A 319 10.97 -20.86 -15.33
N ARG A 320 11.19 -19.72 -16.00
CA ARG A 320 10.29 -18.55 -15.92
C ARG A 320 8.93 -18.89 -16.51
N ARG A 321 7.85 -18.46 -15.86
CA ARG A 321 6.51 -18.60 -16.45
C ARG A 321 6.31 -17.59 -17.57
N THR A 322 5.54 -17.98 -18.58
CA THR A 322 5.11 -17.09 -19.66
C THR A 322 3.61 -16.83 -19.60
N ASP A 323 3.19 -15.72 -20.21
CA ASP A 323 1.77 -15.37 -20.36
C ASP A 323 1.04 -16.34 -21.29
N LEU A 324 1.71 -16.80 -22.36
CA LEU A 324 1.17 -17.76 -23.32
C LEU A 324 0.81 -19.10 -22.64
N GLU A 325 1.75 -19.69 -21.89
CA GLU A 325 1.52 -20.94 -21.16
C GLU A 325 0.52 -20.79 -20.01
N PHE A 326 0.48 -19.61 -19.37
CA PHE A 326 -0.53 -19.31 -18.34
C PHE A 326 -1.93 -19.26 -18.94
N ARG A 327 -2.10 -18.60 -20.09
CA ARG A 327 -3.36 -18.53 -20.86
C ARG A 327 -3.76 -19.89 -21.43
N ALA A 328 -2.80 -20.71 -21.83
CA ALA A 328 -3.02 -22.09 -22.29
C ALA A 328 -3.29 -23.10 -21.15
N GLY A 329 -3.25 -22.68 -19.88
CA GLY A 329 -3.56 -23.55 -18.74
C GLY A 329 -2.49 -24.61 -18.43
N VAL A 330 -1.24 -24.39 -18.84
CA VAL A 330 -0.14 -25.36 -18.68
C VAL A 330 0.16 -25.63 -17.20
N TYR A 331 0.08 -24.60 -16.35
CA TYR A 331 0.47 -24.67 -14.94
C TYR A 331 -0.69 -25.12 -14.04
N LYS A 332 -1.19 -26.35 -14.24
CA LYS A 332 -2.39 -26.90 -13.59
C LYS A 332 -2.34 -26.87 -12.06
N GLU A 333 -1.18 -27.10 -11.47
CA GLU A 333 -0.96 -27.14 -10.02
C GLU A 333 -0.79 -25.73 -9.42
N HIS A 334 -0.61 -24.72 -10.26
CA HIS A 334 -0.49 -23.31 -9.89
C HIS A 334 -1.82 -22.56 -9.99
N ILE A 335 -2.63 -22.88 -11.00
CA ILE A 335 -3.92 -22.22 -11.28
C ILE A 335 -5.03 -22.94 -10.51
N LYS A 336 -5.74 -22.20 -9.64
CA LYS A 336 -6.89 -22.70 -8.87
C LYS A 336 -8.22 -22.41 -9.55
N GLU A 337 -8.34 -21.25 -10.17
CA GLU A 337 -9.57 -20.71 -10.74
C GLU A 337 -9.25 -19.81 -11.94
N LYS A 338 -10.22 -19.55 -12.81
CA LYS A 338 -10.06 -18.59 -13.91
C LYS A 338 -10.32 -17.17 -13.40
N THR A 339 -9.50 -16.22 -13.82
CA THR A 339 -9.66 -14.79 -13.50
C THR A 339 -10.07 -13.99 -14.74
N PRO A 340 -10.97 -13.00 -14.65
CA PRO A 340 -11.30 -12.10 -15.76
C PRO A 340 -10.10 -11.36 -16.35
N LEU A 341 -8.99 -11.22 -15.60
CA LEU A 341 -7.77 -10.59 -16.10
C LEU A 341 -7.15 -11.32 -17.32
N LEU A 342 -7.54 -12.57 -17.57
CA LEU A 342 -7.23 -13.28 -18.81
C LEU A 342 -7.86 -12.61 -20.04
N GLU A 343 -8.99 -11.92 -19.91
CA GLU A 343 -9.69 -11.25 -21.01
C GLU A 343 -9.32 -9.76 -21.14
N LEU A 344 -8.46 -9.26 -20.24
CA LEU A 344 -7.94 -7.90 -20.28
C LEU A 344 -6.95 -7.74 -21.46
N LYS A 345 -7.32 -6.90 -22.43
CA LYS A 345 -6.56 -6.67 -23.66
C LYS A 345 -5.21 -6.04 -23.35
N LYS A 346 -4.17 -6.44 -24.11
CA LYS A 346 -2.79 -5.90 -24.03
C LYS A 346 -2.17 -6.02 -22.61
N TYR A 347 -2.64 -6.97 -21.80
CA TYR A 347 -2.14 -7.25 -20.45
C TYR A 347 -1.48 -8.63 -20.36
N ASN A 348 -0.30 -8.66 -19.75
CA ASN A 348 0.54 -9.85 -19.59
C ASN A 348 0.51 -10.33 -18.12
N MET A 349 -0.13 -11.47 -17.90
CA MET A 349 -0.40 -12.09 -16.58
C MET A 349 0.85 -12.43 -15.76
N VAL A 350 2.04 -12.46 -16.40
CA VAL A 350 3.30 -12.72 -15.70
C VAL A 350 4.16 -11.46 -15.59
N LYS A 351 4.36 -10.68 -16.65
CA LYS A 351 5.22 -9.48 -16.61
C LYS A 351 4.57 -8.31 -15.85
N GLN A 352 3.36 -7.90 -16.22
CA GLN A 352 2.69 -6.68 -15.76
C GLN A 352 1.97 -6.84 -14.40
N MET A 353 2.23 -7.92 -13.68
CA MET A 353 2.04 -8.00 -12.23
C MET A 353 3.42 -8.06 -11.56
N PRO A 354 4.02 -6.93 -11.12
CA PRO A 354 5.30 -6.94 -10.42
C PRO A 354 5.25 -7.76 -9.13
N VAL A 355 6.38 -8.35 -8.74
CA VAL A 355 6.52 -9.04 -7.44
C VAL A 355 7.74 -8.61 -6.65
N ASN A 356 8.51 -7.67 -7.21
CA ASN A 356 9.73 -7.12 -6.65
C ASN A 356 9.37 -5.76 -6.06
N ASP A 357 8.98 -5.76 -4.80
CA ASP A 357 8.83 -4.57 -3.98
C ASP A 357 9.86 -4.67 -2.85
N ASP A 358 10.74 -3.67 -2.72
CA ASP A 358 11.88 -3.71 -1.79
C ASP A 358 11.45 -3.91 -0.33
N LEU A 359 10.29 -3.38 0.05
CA LEU A 359 9.68 -3.57 1.37
C LEU A 359 9.47 -5.05 1.72
N HIS A 360 8.70 -5.83 0.94
CA HIS A 360 8.44 -7.24 1.26
C HIS A 360 9.52 -8.19 0.74
N LEU A 361 10.33 -7.77 -0.23
CA LEU A 361 11.39 -8.60 -0.80
C LEU A 361 12.69 -8.49 0.00
N PHE A 362 13.18 -7.28 0.24
CA PHE A 362 14.44 -7.04 0.94
C PHE A 362 14.24 -6.89 2.44
N TYR A 363 13.49 -5.87 2.88
CA TYR A 363 13.53 -5.44 4.29
C TYR A 363 12.73 -6.38 5.20
N LEU A 364 11.43 -6.57 4.91
CA LEU A 364 10.57 -7.52 5.61
C LEU A 364 10.70 -8.95 5.09
N GLY A 365 11.39 -9.14 3.97
CA GLY A 365 11.73 -10.45 3.41
C GLY A 365 13.05 -10.96 3.98
N ILE A 366 14.13 -10.78 3.20
CA ILE A 366 15.45 -11.35 3.49
C ILE A 366 16.07 -10.78 4.77
N GLN A 367 16.09 -9.45 4.96
CA GLN A 367 16.77 -8.82 6.08
C GLN A 367 16.13 -9.21 7.42
N ARG A 368 14.80 -9.21 7.49
CA ARG A 368 14.05 -9.73 8.65
C ARG A 368 14.34 -11.21 8.91
N ARG A 369 14.43 -12.07 7.88
CA ARG A 369 14.75 -13.51 8.04
C ARG A 369 16.16 -13.74 8.61
N HIS A 370 17.16 -12.94 8.20
CA HIS A 370 18.49 -13.02 8.80
C HIS A 370 18.49 -12.60 10.27
N LEU A 371 17.95 -11.41 10.60
CA LEU A 371 17.97 -10.90 11.97
C LEU A 371 17.12 -11.74 12.94
N GLN A 372 15.89 -12.07 12.58
CA GLN A 372 15.04 -12.91 13.45
C GLN A 372 15.58 -14.35 13.57
N GLY A 373 16.34 -14.81 12.58
CA GLY A 373 17.15 -16.02 12.66
C GLY A 373 18.16 -15.97 13.79
N LYS A 374 19.17 -15.10 13.65
CA LYS A 374 20.27 -15.02 14.61
C LYS A 374 19.83 -14.53 16.00
N VAL A 375 18.80 -13.69 16.11
CA VAL A 375 18.34 -13.16 17.42
C VAL A 375 17.38 -14.10 18.16
N TYR A 376 16.51 -14.83 17.45
CA TYR A 376 15.48 -15.68 18.09
C TYR A 376 15.62 -17.18 17.80
N GLY A 377 16.56 -17.62 16.97
CA GLY A 377 16.71 -19.02 16.55
C GLY A 377 15.67 -19.49 15.53
N LEU A 378 14.98 -18.57 14.84
CA LEU A 378 13.90 -18.95 13.91
C LEU A 378 14.43 -19.74 12.70
N TRP A 379 13.53 -20.53 12.11
CA TRP A 379 13.77 -21.37 10.93
C TRP A 379 14.93 -22.37 11.05
N GLY A 380 15.37 -22.68 12.28
CA GLY A 380 16.51 -23.58 12.54
C GLY A 380 17.88 -22.90 12.47
N SER A 381 17.92 -21.56 12.48
CA SER A 381 19.18 -20.81 12.56
C SER A 381 19.87 -21.04 13.91
N GLU A 382 21.20 -21.15 13.90
CA GLU A 382 21.99 -20.92 15.10
C GLU A 382 21.70 -19.51 15.65
N LYS A 383 21.49 -19.42 16.96
CA LYS A 383 21.16 -18.18 17.67
C LYS A 383 22.42 -17.57 18.27
N TRP A 384 22.60 -16.26 18.12
CA TRP A 384 23.61 -15.49 18.83
C TRP A 384 23.44 -15.58 20.35
N ALA A 385 24.56 -15.63 21.07
CA ALA A 385 24.59 -15.50 22.52
C ALA A 385 23.96 -14.17 22.97
N ALA A 386 23.31 -14.15 24.13
CA ALA A 386 22.63 -12.96 24.65
C ALA A 386 23.56 -11.74 24.78
N GLU A 387 24.81 -11.97 25.17
CA GLU A 387 25.85 -10.93 25.22
C GLU A 387 26.09 -10.29 23.84
N MET A 388 26.20 -11.09 22.77
CA MET A 388 26.38 -10.58 21.41
C MET A 388 25.15 -9.78 20.93
N VAL A 389 23.94 -10.19 21.33
CA VAL A 389 22.70 -9.45 21.04
C VAL A 389 22.70 -8.07 21.73
N GLU A 390 23.16 -7.98 22.98
CA GLU A 390 23.27 -6.70 23.70
C GLU A 390 24.42 -5.83 23.15
N GLN A 391 25.60 -6.40 22.91
CA GLN A 391 26.73 -5.69 22.27
C GLN A 391 26.31 -5.08 20.91
N ILE A 392 25.55 -5.82 20.10
CA ILE A 392 24.99 -5.30 18.85
C ILE A 392 23.94 -4.22 19.13
N SER A 393 23.06 -4.42 20.10
CA SER A 393 22.00 -3.47 20.44
C SER A 393 22.52 -2.12 20.93
N LEU A 394 23.58 -2.11 21.74
CA LEU A 394 24.28 -0.89 22.16
C LEU A 394 24.95 -0.18 20.98
N HIS A 395 25.60 -0.93 20.08
CA HIS A 395 26.21 -0.40 18.87
C HIS A 395 25.16 0.17 17.89
N LEU A 396 23.98 -0.43 17.79
CA LEU A 396 22.90 0.07 16.94
C LEU A 396 22.35 1.43 17.41
N VAL A 397 22.25 1.63 18.73
CA VAL A 397 21.75 2.88 19.32
C VAL A 397 22.80 4.01 19.27
N SER A 398 24.10 3.68 19.21
CA SER A 398 25.17 4.68 19.08
C SER A 398 25.46 5.13 17.63
N ILE A 399 24.91 4.45 16.62
CA ILE A 399 25.07 4.86 15.21
C ILE A 399 24.31 6.16 14.93
N VAL A 400 25.06 7.22 14.64
CA VAL A 400 24.51 8.46 14.07
C VAL A 400 24.17 8.20 12.60
N LEU A 401 22.89 8.31 12.27
CA LEU A 401 22.39 8.18 10.90
C LEU A 401 22.35 9.56 10.20
N PRO A 402 22.41 9.61 8.85
CA PRO A 402 22.16 10.82 8.07
C PRO A 402 20.82 11.48 8.42
N SER A 403 20.73 12.81 8.30
CA SER A 403 19.59 13.63 8.73
C SER A 403 18.30 13.34 7.95
N GLU A 404 18.39 12.72 6.77
CA GLU A 404 17.27 12.23 5.98
C GLU A 404 16.56 11.02 6.64
N ILE A 405 17.24 10.32 7.55
CA ILE A 405 16.73 9.12 8.23
C ILE A 405 16.13 9.49 9.58
N HIS A 406 14.90 10.01 9.56
CA HIS A 406 14.11 10.46 10.74
C HIS A 406 13.80 9.37 11.79
N ARG A 407 14.33 8.15 11.65
CA ARG A 407 14.15 7.03 12.58
C ARG A 407 15.51 6.51 13.04
N LYS A 408 15.84 6.74 14.31
CA LYS A 408 16.97 6.05 14.96
C LYS A 408 16.74 4.54 14.96
N LEU A 409 17.82 3.77 14.89
CA LEU A 409 17.79 2.33 15.12
C LEU A 409 17.51 2.05 16.61
N ARG A 410 16.72 1.02 16.88
CA ARG A 410 16.41 0.54 18.24
C ARG A 410 17.26 -0.69 18.57
N LYS A 411 17.18 -1.15 19.82
CA LYS A 411 17.76 -2.43 20.25
C LYS A 411 17.17 -3.62 19.46
N LEU A 412 17.84 -4.76 19.52
CA LEU A 412 17.34 -6.01 18.94
C LEU A 412 16.21 -6.67 19.75
N ASP A 413 16.01 -6.29 21.02
CA ASP A 413 14.85 -6.71 21.82
C ASP A 413 13.53 -6.25 21.16
N ASP A 414 13.58 -5.05 20.59
CA ASP A 414 12.53 -4.39 19.82
C ASP A 414 12.33 -4.96 18.40
N LEU A 415 13.13 -5.92 17.94
CA LEU A 415 13.16 -6.40 16.55
C LEU A 415 11.79 -6.90 16.05
N LYS A 416 10.97 -7.47 16.95
CA LYS A 416 9.55 -7.84 16.67
C LYS A 416 8.66 -6.65 16.30
N PHE A 417 9.03 -5.44 16.71
CA PHE A 417 8.32 -4.17 16.45
C PHE A 417 9.01 -3.27 15.39
N TRP A 418 10.15 -3.69 14.81
CA TRP A 418 10.83 -2.91 13.76
C TRP A 418 9.98 -2.80 12.49
N LYS A 419 9.94 -1.61 11.89
CA LYS A 419 9.28 -1.35 10.59
C LYS A 419 10.26 -1.51 9.44
N GLY A 420 9.76 -1.61 8.21
CA GLY A 420 10.60 -1.80 7.01
C GLY A 420 11.71 -0.75 6.84
N SER A 421 11.49 0.49 7.30
CA SER A 421 12.50 1.56 7.31
C SER A 421 13.65 1.33 8.31
N GLU A 422 13.40 0.64 9.42
CA GLU A 422 14.46 0.26 10.38
C GLU A 422 15.28 -0.92 9.83
N TYR A 423 14.61 -1.91 9.23
CA TYR A 423 15.29 -2.99 8.48
C TYR A 423 16.11 -2.47 7.28
N SER A 424 15.62 -1.46 6.55
CA SER A 424 16.35 -0.76 5.48
C SER A 424 17.56 0.02 6.02
N SER A 425 17.38 0.77 7.12
CA SER A 425 18.47 1.52 7.77
C SER A 425 19.56 0.59 8.31
N PHE A 426 19.17 -0.56 8.87
CA PHE A 426 20.10 -1.61 9.26
C PHE A 426 20.87 -2.12 8.03
N LEU A 427 20.17 -2.59 6.99
CA LEU A 427 20.76 -3.17 5.79
C LEU A 427 21.78 -2.25 5.12
N HIS A 428 21.44 -0.98 4.92
CA HIS A 428 22.22 -0.06 4.08
C HIS A 428 23.27 0.80 4.81
N TYR A 429 23.27 0.82 6.15
CA TYR A 429 24.15 1.68 6.95
C TYR A 429 24.79 0.94 8.12
N ALA A 430 24.01 0.28 8.98
CA ALA A 430 24.56 -0.36 10.18
C ALA A 430 25.27 -1.70 9.89
N ALA A 431 24.68 -2.55 9.06
CA ALA A 431 25.10 -3.94 8.91
C ALA A 431 26.58 -4.15 8.52
N PRO A 432 27.19 -3.37 7.59
CA PRO A 432 28.61 -3.53 7.25
C PRO A 432 29.57 -3.25 8.42
N VAL A 433 29.15 -2.44 9.39
CA VAL A 433 29.96 -2.09 10.58
C VAL A 433 29.61 -2.98 11.78
N VAL A 434 28.34 -3.32 11.93
CA VAL A 434 27.80 -4.10 13.05
C VAL A 434 28.10 -5.60 12.92
N LEU A 435 27.98 -6.18 11.72
CA LEU A 435 28.17 -7.62 11.52
C LEU A 435 29.64 -8.03 11.40
N ARG A 436 30.54 -7.10 11.05
CA ARG A 436 31.97 -7.40 10.83
C ARG A 436 32.60 -7.90 12.13
N GLY A 437 33.17 -9.11 12.09
CA GLY A 437 33.73 -9.78 13.26
C GLY A 437 32.70 -10.36 14.26
N ARG A 438 31.40 -10.33 13.95
CA ARG A 438 30.31 -10.93 14.76
C ARG A 438 29.55 -12.05 14.05
N VAL A 439 29.87 -12.30 12.78
CA VAL A 439 29.46 -13.48 12.00
C VAL A 439 30.70 -14.07 11.33
N SER A 440 30.61 -15.29 10.79
CA SER A 440 31.74 -15.89 10.07
C SER A 440 32.11 -15.08 8.82
N GLU A 441 33.36 -15.16 8.37
CA GLU A 441 33.83 -14.43 7.18
C GLU A 441 33.02 -14.79 5.93
N ASN A 442 32.62 -16.05 5.78
CA ASN A 442 31.75 -16.52 4.70
C ASN A 442 30.37 -15.85 4.77
N GLU A 443 29.72 -15.84 5.95
CA GLU A 443 28.43 -15.15 6.13
C GLU A 443 28.53 -13.65 5.89
N TYR A 444 29.62 -13.00 6.32
CA TYR A 444 29.84 -11.57 6.14
C TYR A 444 30.01 -11.23 4.66
N ASN A 445 30.92 -11.92 3.95
CA ASN A 445 31.17 -11.68 2.53
C ASN A 445 29.92 -11.96 1.68
N HIS A 446 29.19 -13.03 1.99
CA HIS A 446 27.91 -13.35 1.36
C HIS A 446 26.82 -12.30 1.63
N TYR A 447 26.69 -11.83 2.88
CA TYR A 447 25.78 -10.74 3.22
C TYR A 447 26.14 -9.43 2.49
N MET A 448 27.42 -9.16 2.28
CA MET A 448 27.87 -7.98 1.54
C MET A 448 27.48 -8.01 0.05
N LEU A 449 27.35 -9.18 -0.57
CA LEU A 449 26.75 -9.29 -1.93
C LEU A 449 25.34 -8.68 -1.96
N PHE A 450 24.51 -9.02 -0.97
CA PHE A 450 23.15 -8.52 -0.83
C PHE A 450 23.10 -7.03 -0.45
N ASN A 451 23.96 -6.57 0.48
CA ASN A 451 24.09 -5.15 0.80
C ASN A 451 24.45 -4.31 -0.45
N CYS A 452 25.49 -4.70 -1.20
CA CYS A 452 25.95 -3.95 -2.37
C CYS A 452 24.92 -3.98 -3.49
N ALA A 453 24.33 -5.14 -3.79
CA ALA A 453 23.32 -5.26 -4.84
C ALA A 453 22.07 -4.44 -4.53
N THR A 454 21.54 -4.54 -3.30
CA THR A 454 20.38 -3.74 -2.91
C THR A 454 20.70 -2.25 -2.93
N LYS A 455 21.88 -1.80 -2.48
CA LYS A 455 22.31 -0.40 -2.55
C LYS A 455 22.33 0.14 -3.99
N PHE A 456 22.83 -0.62 -4.97
CA PHE A 456 22.77 -0.26 -6.39
C PHE A 456 21.34 -0.21 -6.94
N LEU A 457 20.41 -0.97 -6.34
CA LEU A 457 19.01 -1.06 -6.76
C LEU A 457 18.06 -0.15 -5.95
N CYS A 458 18.58 0.65 -5.00
CA CYS A 458 17.80 1.66 -4.28
C CYS A 458 17.75 3.03 -4.99
N SER A 459 18.62 3.32 -5.96
CA SER A 459 18.60 4.58 -6.70
C SER A 459 18.94 4.44 -8.19
N ARG A 460 18.26 5.25 -9.01
CA ARG A 460 18.58 5.43 -10.44
C ARG A 460 19.97 6.04 -10.69
N THR A 461 20.58 6.68 -9.69
CA THR A 461 21.97 7.15 -9.77
C THR A 461 22.93 6.00 -10.09
N PHE A 462 22.63 4.77 -9.62
CA PHE A 462 23.45 3.58 -9.84
C PHE A 462 22.96 2.73 -11.02
N LYS A 463 22.22 3.29 -12.00
CA LYS A 463 21.69 2.53 -13.16
C LYS A 463 22.79 1.79 -13.93
N ASN A 464 23.98 2.36 -14.02
CA ASN A 464 25.16 1.73 -14.64
C ASN A 464 25.68 0.50 -13.86
N GLN A 465 25.31 0.32 -12.60
CA GLN A 465 25.65 -0.82 -11.75
C GLN A 465 24.52 -1.85 -11.62
N TRP A 466 23.40 -1.69 -12.33
CA TRP A 466 22.28 -2.64 -12.23
C TRP A 466 22.64 -4.03 -12.76
N THR A 467 23.42 -4.13 -13.84
CA THR A 467 23.96 -5.41 -14.33
C THR A 467 24.92 -6.03 -13.31
N SER A 468 25.78 -5.22 -12.68
CA SER A 468 26.64 -5.64 -11.56
C SER A 468 25.84 -6.18 -10.38
N ALA A 469 24.75 -5.49 -10.00
CA ALA A 469 23.81 -5.93 -8.97
C ALA A 469 23.15 -7.27 -9.34
N GLY A 470 22.86 -7.49 -10.63
CA GLY A 470 22.39 -8.78 -11.14
C GLY A 470 23.34 -9.93 -10.82
N TYR A 471 24.63 -9.80 -11.18
CA TYR A 471 25.64 -10.82 -10.85
C TYR A 471 25.81 -11.04 -9.34
N LEU A 472 25.82 -9.97 -8.53
CA LEU A 472 25.87 -10.06 -7.07
C LEU A 472 24.68 -10.85 -6.49
N LEU A 473 23.47 -10.65 -7.04
CA LEU A 473 22.25 -11.36 -6.61
C LEU A 473 22.21 -12.81 -7.10
N GLU A 474 22.74 -13.10 -8.27
CA GLU A 474 22.89 -14.49 -8.74
C GLU A 474 23.83 -15.27 -7.82
N GLN A 475 24.99 -14.72 -7.46
CA GLN A 475 25.91 -15.35 -6.53
C GLN A 475 25.30 -15.50 -5.12
N PHE A 476 24.63 -14.46 -4.63
CA PHE A 476 23.92 -14.49 -3.33
C PHE A 476 22.78 -15.54 -3.28
N VAL A 477 22.18 -15.91 -4.41
CA VAL A 477 21.23 -17.04 -4.46
C VAL A 477 21.94 -18.37 -4.61
N ALA A 478 23.05 -18.41 -5.35
CA ALA A 478 23.81 -19.63 -5.61
C ALA A 478 24.47 -20.20 -4.34
N ASP A 479 24.78 -19.38 -3.32
CA ASP A 479 25.44 -19.81 -2.07
C ASP A 479 24.52 -19.78 -0.83
N TYR A 480 23.27 -19.32 -0.96
CA TYR A 480 22.35 -19.13 0.17
C TYR A 480 22.07 -20.42 0.95
N ASP A 481 21.90 -21.52 0.22
CA ASP A 481 21.63 -22.86 0.75
C ASP A 481 22.88 -23.46 1.43
N LYS A 482 24.07 -23.25 0.86
CA LYS A 482 25.35 -23.71 1.44
C LYS A 482 25.68 -23.02 2.76
N ILE A 483 25.32 -21.74 2.88
CA ILE A 483 25.73 -20.88 4.01
C ILE A 483 24.69 -20.87 5.14
N TYR A 484 23.38 -20.93 4.82
CA TYR A 484 22.31 -20.89 5.83
C TYR A 484 21.46 -22.16 5.92
N GLY A 485 21.69 -23.14 5.03
CA GLY A 485 20.91 -24.39 4.93
C GLY A 485 19.66 -24.28 4.05
N GLU A 486 19.21 -25.40 3.47
CA GLU A 486 18.00 -25.47 2.63
C GLU A 486 16.75 -24.94 3.35
N GLY A 487 16.62 -25.24 4.65
CA GLY A 487 15.54 -24.75 5.52
C GLY A 487 15.42 -23.22 5.59
N TYR A 488 16.43 -22.50 5.11
CA TYR A 488 16.49 -21.06 5.04
C TYR A 488 16.03 -20.47 3.69
N VAL A 489 16.02 -21.26 2.61
CA VAL A 489 15.77 -20.80 1.23
C VAL A 489 14.28 -20.50 0.99
N SER A 490 13.85 -19.32 1.42
CA SER A 490 12.47 -18.85 1.22
C SER A 490 12.16 -18.45 -0.23
N SER A 491 10.87 -18.34 -0.58
CA SER A 491 10.46 -17.84 -1.91
C SER A 491 10.92 -16.40 -2.22
N ASN A 492 11.32 -15.62 -1.20
CA ASN A 492 11.94 -14.31 -1.39
C ASN A 492 13.43 -14.37 -1.81
N VAL A 493 14.12 -15.48 -1.53
CA VAL A 493 15.49 -15.74 -2.04
C VAL A 493 15.42 -16.07 -3.52
N VAL A 494 14.56 -17.01 -3.94
CA VAL A 494 14.41 -17.38 -5.36
C VAL A 494 13.95 -16.21 -6.24
N LYS A 495 13.15 -15.27 -5.70
CA LYS A 495 12.81 -14.01 -6.39
C LYS A 495 14.05 -13.16 -6.73
N GLN A 496 15.14 -13.21 -5.96
CA GLN A 496 16.38 -12.48 -6.29
C GLN A 496 17.00 -12.97 -7.60
N PHE A 497 17.01 -14.27 -7.86
CA PHE A 497 17.56 -14.84 -9.09
C PHE A 497 16.75 -14.44 -10.33
N LEU A 498 15.42 -14.42 -10.22
CA LEU A 498 14.54 -13.93 -11.29
C LEU A 498 14.74 -12.43 -11.57
N MET A 499 15.11 -11.67 -10.55
CA MET A 499 15.44 -10.25 -10.64
C MET A 499 16.84 -10.05 -11.25
N ALA A 500 17.83 -10.85 -10.84
CA ALA A 500 19.17 -10.90 -11.42
C ALA A 500 19.13 -11.13 -12.93
N GLN A 501 18.38 -12.15 -13.38
CA GLN A 501 18.18 -12.43 -14.80
C GLN A 501 17.59 -11.23 -15.57
N VAL A 502 16.63 -10.50 -15.00
CA VAL A 502 16.08 -9.28 -15.64
C VAL A 502 17.17 -8.21 -15.76
N LEU A 503 17.91 -7.94 -14.67
CA LEU A 503 18.97 -6.92 -14.63
C LEU A 503 20.17 -7.23 -15.55
N GLN A 504 20.43 -8.50 -15.84
CA GLN A 504 21.46 -8.95 -16.78
C GLN A 504 21.00 -8.90 -18.24
N THR A 505 19.75 -9.27 -18.53
CA THR A 505 19.26 -9.46 -19.91
C THR A 505 18.70 -8.20 -20.58
N THR A 506 18.36 -7.14 -19.84
CA THR A 506 17.77 -5.93 -20.43
C THR A 506 18.75 -4.77 -20.57
N THR A 507 19.22 -4.51 -21.80
CA THR A 507 19.79 -3.20 -22.19
C THR A 507 18.75 -2.08 -22.03
N GLU A 508 17.48 -2.38 -22.28
CA GLU A 508 16.33 -1.48 -22.12
C GLU A 508 15.72 -1.49 -20.70
N ALA A 509 16.56 -1.52 -19.66
CA ALA A 509 16.13 -1.63 -18.24
C ALA A 509 15.25 -0.47 -17.71
N LEU A 510 14.78 0.46 -18.55
CA LEU A 510 14.07 1.68 -18.11
C LEU A 510 12.58 1.49 -17.81
N GLU A 511 11.91 0.47 -18.37
CA GLU A 511 10.43 0.45 -18.42
C GLU A 511 9.76 -0.84 -17.92
N GLU A 512 10.48 -1.91 -17.55
CA GLU A 512 9.83 -3.11 -16.99
C GLU A 512 9.18 -2.82 -15.61
N PRO A 513 7.89 -3.15 -15.40
CA PRO A 513 7.23 -3.04 -14.10
C PRO A 513 7.96 -3.83 -12.98
N ALA A 514 8.64 -4.91 -13.34
CA ALA A 514 9.43 -5.75 -12.44
C ALA A 514 10.67 -5.05 -11.85
N ILE A 515 11.14 -3.96 -12.47
CA ILE A 515 12.19 -3.08 -11.94
C ILE A 515 11.52 -1.90 -11.21
N PHE A 516 10.45 -1.33 -11.77
CA PHE A 516 9.78 -0.16 -11.18
C PHE A 516 9.23 -0.36 -9.76
N GLY A 517 8.77 -1.56 -9.41
CA GLY A 517 8.30 -1.87 -8.05
C GLY A 517 9.38 -1.70 -6.96
N MET A 518 10.66 -1.69 -7.34
CA MET A 518 11.79 -1.50 -6.45
C MET A 518 12.11 -0.02 -6.20
N PHE A 519 11.86 0.84 -7.18
CA PHE A 519 12.19 2.27 -7.14
C PHE A 519 11.04 3.16 -6.68
N GLN A 520 9.84 2.60 -6.46
CA GLN A 520 8.72 3.29 -5.81
C GLN A 520 7.97 2.37 -4.82
N PRO A 521 8.56 2.02 -3.67
CA PRO A 521 7.81 1.51 -2.53
C PRO A 521 6.68 2.47 -2.15
N TYR A 522 5.43 2.02 -2.31
CA TYR A 522 4.19 2.64 -1.78
C TYR A 522 3.82 4.04 -2.31
N GLN A 523 4.79 4.93 -2.59
CA GLN A 523 4.64 6.29 -3.12
C GLN A 523 3.97 6.39 -4.50
N ALA A 524 3.74 5.25 -5.16
CA ALA A 524 2.88 5.19 -6.32
C ALA A 524 1.45 5.64 -5.95
N LEU A 525 0.89 5.21 -4.81
CA LEU A 525 -0.50 5.53 -4.44
C LEU A 525 -0.71 6.04 -3.01
N HIS A 526 0.29 5.99 -2.13
CA HIS A 526 0.30 6.72 -0.85
C HIS A 526 1.06 8.04 -1.02
#